data_AF-A0A820GX46-F1
#
_entry.id   AF-A0A820GX46-F1
#
_cell.length_a   1.000
_cell.length_b   1.000
_cell.length_c   1.000
_cell.angle_alpha   90.00
_cell.angle_beta   90.00
_cell.angle_gamma   90.00
#
_symmetry.space_group_name_H-M   'P 1'
#
loop_
_entity.id
_entity.type
_entity.pdbx_description
1 polymer ?
#
loop_
_entity_poly.entity_id
_entity_poly.type
_entity_poly.pdbx_seq_one_letter_code
_entity_poly.pdbx_strand_id
1 'polypeptide(L)'
;MNLPRILPGILGTRSANSELSNARCVYNRADEVELSRLLQLVLSCAVNSERKRYYIEYIRSLEESVQHTLMNAIQELMDKEQLPIKKKDPELEYQLKHLSEELNRTIKVKDTIENHCHELNQQIVVFQNDKLDLMQEISCLNERIQQYENVTNVESASYICYSNLQQQRIQSQQEEIFELEITLQDCRAQLDILRDENKELLKKVDP
;
A
#
# COMPACT_ATOMS: atom_id res chain seq x y z
N MET A 1 31.84 -20.39 29.98
CA MET A 1 31.79 -19.34 31.02
C MET A 1 31.54 -18.00 30.33
N ASN A 2 30.36 -17.39 30.55
CA ASN A 2 29.94 -16.13 29.91
C ASN A 2 30.52 -14.90 30.63
N LEU A 3 31.83 -14.67 30.49
CA LEU A 3 32.49 -13.44 30.97
C LEU A 3 31.83 -12.12 30.48
N PRO A 4 31.26 -12.02 29.26
CA PRO A 4 30.65 -10.76 28.79
C PRO A 4 29.38 -10.33 29.53
N ARG A 5 28.67 -11.27 30.18
CA ARG A 5 27.37 -10.99 30.84
C ARG A 5 27.50 -10.53 32.29
N ILE A 6 28.63 -10.78 32.95
CA ILE A 6 28.82 -10.50 34.38
C ILE A 6 29.49 -9.13 34.59
N LEU A 7 30.21 -8.63 33.59
CA LEU A 7 30.91 -7.34 33.62
C LEU A 7 30.03 -6.13 33.99
N PRO A 8 28.79 -5.97 33.46
CA PRO A 8 27.97 -4.79 33.79
C PRO A 8 27.45 -4.76 35.23
N GLY A 9 27.34 -5.93 35.89
CA GLY A 9 26.78 -6.05 37.24
C GLY A 9 27.80 -5.89 38.36
N ILE A 10 29.09 -6.11 38.09
CA ILE A 10 30.18 -6.00 39.07
C ILE A 10 30.96 -4.69 38.90
N LEU A 11 31.10 -4.21 37.66
CA LEU A 11 31.76 -2.95 37.34
C LEU A 11 30.69 -1.85 37.24
N GLY A 12 30.29 -1.28 38.37
CA GLY A 12 29.42 -0.11 38.38
C GLY A 12 30.03 1.02 37.57
N THR A 13 29.59 1.18 36.31
CA THR A 13 29.78 2.29 35.34
C THR A 13 31.15 3.00 35.25
N ARG A 14 32.20 2.58 35.96
CA ARG A 14 33.49 3.27 36.08
C ARG A 14 34.61 2.63 35.27
N SER A 15 34.47 1.38 34.85
CA SER A 15 35.52 0.62 34.12
C SER A 15 35.12 0.23 32.68
N ALA A 16 33.93 0.65 32.21
CA ALA A 16 33.41 0.27 30.89
C ALA A 16 34.14 0.93 29.70
N ASN A 17 35.24 1.65 29.93
CA ASN A 17 35.93 2.46 28.91
C ASN A 17 37.29 1.90 28.46
N SER A 18 37.63 0.66 28.79
CA SER A 18 38.70 -0.04 28.06
C SER A 18 38.05 -1.04 27.12
N GLU A 19 38.19 -0.78 25.82
CA GLU A 19 37.85 -1.67 24.70
C GLU A 19 37.85 -3.16 25.14
N LEU A 20 36.66 -3.78 25.16
CA LEU A 20 36.51 -5.18 25.60
C LEU A 20 37.54 -6.05 24.88
N SER A 21 38.36 -6.76 25.64
CA SER A 21 39.32 -7.74 25.12
C SER A 21 38.55 -8.72 24.23
N ASN A 22 38.97 -8.87 22.98
CA ASN A 22 38.31 -9.78 22.04
C ASN A 22 38.72 -11.20 22.40
N ALA A 23 37.97 -11.83 23.31
CA ALA A 23 38.19 -13.22 23.75
C ALA A 23 38.27 -14.22 22.58
N ARG A 24 37.67 -13.89 21.43
CA ARG A 24 37.70 -14.68 20.20
C ARG A 24 39.05 -14.59 19.44
N CYS A 25 39.80 -13.49 19.59
CA CYS A 25 41.14 -13.33 19.04
C CYS A 25 42.19 -14.12 19.84
N VAL A 26 42.05 -14.14 21.18
CA VAL A 26 42.89 -14.96 22.07
C VAL A 26 42.78 -16.45 21.73
N TYR A 27 41.56 -16.94 21.52
CA TYR A 27 41.30 -18.36 21.22
C TYR A 27 41.84 -18.81 19.85
N ASN A 28 41.85 -17.93 18.84
CA ASN A 28 42.15 -18.32 17.45
C ASN A 28 43.56 -17.94 16.98
N ARG A 29 44.21 -16.93 17.58
CA ARG A 29 45.48 -16.38 17.07
C ARG A 29 46.63 -16.37 18.08
N ALA A 30 46.39 -16.80 19.32
CA ALA A 30 47.37 -16.74 20.41
C ALA A 30 48.06 -15.35 20.51
N ASP A 31 47.26 -14.30 20.32
CA ASP A 31 47.75 -12.91 20.34
C ASP A 31 48.09 -12.51 21.79
N GLU A 32 49.38 -12.29 22.03
CA GLU A 32 49.95 -11.92 23.33
C GLU A 32 49.36 -10.61 23.86
N VAL A 33 48.98 -9.69 22.97
CA VAL A 33 48.40 -8.39 23.32
C VAL A 33 46.98 -8.56 23.86
N GLU A 34 46.14 -9.35 23.17
CA GLU A 34 44.76 -9.60 23.60
C GLU A 34 44.69 -10.49 24.85
N LEU A 35 45.65 -11.42 25.02
CA LEU A 35 45.80 -12.19 26.25
C LEU A 35 46.19 -11.28 27.42
N SER A 36 47.13 -10.37 27.22
CA SER A 36 47.55 -9.38 28.23
C SER A 36 46.39 -8.47 28.63
N ARG A 37 45.58 -8.01 27.67
CA ARG A 37 44.36 -7.22 27.92
C ARG A 37 43.31 -7.98 28.72
N LEU A 38 43.11 -9.27 28.41
CA LEU A 38 42.17 -10.13 29.16
C LEU A 38 42.65 -10.34 30.60
N LEU A 39 43.94 -10.59 30.79
CA LEU A 39 44.54 -10.74 32.13
C LEU A 39 44.43 -9.44 32.94
N GLN A 40 44.66 -8.28 32.31
CA GLN A 40 44.45 -6.97 32.93
C GLN A 40 42.99 -6.72 33.33
N LEU A 41 42.02 -7.14 32.52
CA LEU A 41 40.60 -7.03 32.84
C LEU A 41 40.20 -7.95 34.02
N VAL A 42 40.74 -9.18 34.06
CA VAL A 42 40.51 -10.09 35.18
C VAL A 42 41.14 -9.54 36.47
N LEU A 43 42.34 -8.95 36.36
CA LEU A 43 43.02 -8.31 37.48
C LEU A 43 42.27 -7.06 37.98
N SER A 44 41.77 -6.21 37.08
CA SER A 44 40.96 -5.04 37.46
C SER A 44 39.66 -5.46 38.15
N CYS A 45 39.00 -6.52 37.65
CA CYS A 45 37.83 -7.09 38.31
C CYS A 45 38.16 -7.65 39.70
N ALA A 46 39.30 -8.33 39.86
CA ALA A 46 39.71 -8.91 41.14
C ALA A 46 40.02 -7.82 42.19
N VAL A 47 40.75 -6.78 41.78
CA VAL A 47 41.16 -5.67 42.67
C VAL A 47 40.00 -4.72 43.00
N ASN A 48 39.00 -4.61 42.12
CA ASN A 48 37.80 -3.79 42.34
C ASN A 48 36.58 -4.59 42.87
N SER A 49 36.74 -5.89 43.14
CA SER A 49 35.65 -6.74 43.69
C SER A 49 35.41 -6.50 45.19
N GLU A 50 34.25 -6.95 45.68
CA GLU A 50 33.94 -6.96 47.13
C GLU A 50 34.96 -7.75 47.96
N ARG A 51 35.66 -8.72 47.33
CA ARG A 51 36.71 -9.54 47.95
C ARG A 51 38.12 -9.01 47.70
N LYS A 52 38.28 -7.74 47.31
CA LYS A 52 39.60 -7.12 47.04
C LYS A 52 40.67 -7.37 48.09
N ARG A 53 40.32 -7.38 49.38
CA ARG A 53 41.26 -7.67 50.47
C ARG A 53 41.88 -9.06 50.35
N TYR A 54 41.09 -10.07 50.01
CA TYR A 54 41.57 -11.43 49.80
C TYR A 54 42.53 -11.51 48.61
N TYR A 55 42.20 -10.85 47.49
CA TYR A 55 43.07 -10.86 46.31
C TYR A 55 44.39 -10.08 46.52
N ILE A 56 44.36 -8.97 47.25
CA ILE A 56 45.58 -8.22 47.61
C ILE A 56 46.49 -9.03 48.54
N GLU A 57 45.92 -9.70 49.55
CA GLU A 57 46.70 -10.60 50.41
C GLU A 57 47.25 -11.80 49.65
N TYR A 58 46.47 -12.36 48.72
CA TYR A 58 46.93 -13.44 47.86
C TYR A 58 48.10 -12.99 46.98
N ILE A 59 48.03 -11.80 46.38
CA ILE A 59 49.15 -11.21 45.63
C ILE A 59 50.39 -11.08 46.51
N ARG A 60 50.25 -10.64 47.77
CA ARG A 60 51.37 -10.52 48.73
C ARG A 60 52.00 -11.87 49.11
N SER A 61 51.31 -13.00 48.87
CA SER A 61 51.85 -14.34 49.11
C SER A 61 52.61 -14.95 47.92
N LEU A 62 52.59 -14.28 46.76
CA LEU A 62 53.27 -14.73 45.54
C LEU A 62 54.78 -14.43 45.58
N GLU A 63 55.53 -14.94 44.60
CA GLU A 63 56.95 -14.61 44.42
C GLU A 63 57.17 -13.13 44.09
N GLU A 64 58.25 -12.54 44.60
CA GLU A 64 58.53 -11.09 44.52
C GLU A 64 58.54 -10.54 43.09
N SER A 65 59.04 -11.32 42.12
CA SER A 65 59.04 -10.98 40.69
C SER A 65 57.62 -10.83 40.12
N VAL A 66 56.71 -11.72 40.52
CA VAL A 66 55.30 -11.71 40.13
C VAL A 66 54.55 -10.59 40.83
N GLN A 67 54.85 -10.34 42.10
CA GLN A 67 54.29 -9.20 42.85
C GLN A 67 54.59 -7.88 42.17
N HIS A 68 55.84 -7.63 41.79
CA HIS A 68 56.25 -6.39 41.12
C HIS A 68 55.54 -6.23 39.78
N THR A 69 55.40 -7.32 39.01
CA THR A 69 54.70 -7.31 37.72
C THR A 69 53.22 -6.96 37.89
N LEU A 70 52.54 -7.59 38.87
CA LEU A 70 51.13 -7.31 39.17
C LEU A 70 50.93 -5.91 39.76
N MET A 71 51.86 -5.44 40.61
CA MET A 71 51.79 -4.12 41.21
C MET A 71 51.95 -3.02 40.16
N ASN A 72 52.87 -3.19 39.21
CA ASN A 72 53.02 -2.29 38.07
C ASN A 72 51.76 -2.28 37.18
N ALA A 73 51.17 -3.45 36.92
CA ALA A 73 49.93 -3.55 36.14
C ALA A 73 48.74 -2.89 36.87
N ILE A 74 48.63 -3.05 38.19
CA ILE A 74 47.59 -2.39 39.01
C ILE A 74 47.80 -0.88 39.03
N GLN A 75 49.04 -0.42 39.16
CA GLN A 75 49.37 1.00 39.14
C GLN A 75 49.04 1.61 37.77
N GLU A 76 49.40 0.95 36.68
CA GLU A 76 49.05 1.40 35.32
C GLU A 76 47.54 1.45 35.08
N LEU A 77 46.78 0.51 35.66
CA LEU A 77 45.31 0.52 35.63
C LEU A 77 44.74 1.71 36.42
N MET A 78 45.27 1.97 37.62
CA MET A 78 44.87 3.13 38.42
C MET A 78 45.25 4.45 37.76
N ASP A 79 46.41 4.55 37.12
CA ASP A 79 46.87 5.76 36.43
C ASP A 79 46.07 6.01 35.14
N LYS A 80 45.60 4.95 34.46
CA LYS A 80 44.66 5.04 33.32
C LYS A 80 43.24 5.42 33.76
N GLU A 81 42.78 4.95 34.92
CA GLU A 81 41.51 5.39 35.55
C GLU A 81 41.61 6.81 36.16
N GLN A 82 42.80 7.22 36.58
CA GLN A 82 43.13 8.55 37.09
C GLN A 82 43.66 9.50 36.03
N LEU A 83 43.44 9.23 34.73
CA LEU A 83 43.45 10.34 33.78
C LEU A 83 42.44 11.36 34.32
N PRO A 84 42.91 12.55 34.79
CA PRO A 84 41.97 13.57 35.23
C PRO A 84 41.09 13.77 34.02
N ILE A 85 39.77 13.57 34.17
CA ILE A 85 38.73 13.88 33.18
C ILE A 85 39.36 14.84 32.20
N LYS A 86 39.85 14.35 31.04
CA LYS A 86 40.64 15.16 30.11
C LYS A 86 39.87 16.46 30.05
N LYS A 87 40.46 17.57 30.54
CA LYS A 87 39.79 18.87 30.72
C LYS A 87 38.73 18.94 29.65
N LYS A 88 37.43 18.82 30.03
CA LYS A 88 36.31 18.73 29.07
C LYS A 88 36.65 19.67 27.94
N ASP A 89 37.02 19.12 26.80
CA ASP A 89 37.56 19.94 25.73
C ASP A 89 36.40 20.87 25.34
N PRO A 90 36.48 22.18 25.65
CA PRO A 90 35.34 23.06 25.51
C PRO A 90 34.87 23.11 24.05
N GLU A 91 35.77 22.81 23.12
CA GLU A 91 35.47 22.66 21.71
C GLU A 91 34.64 21.39 21.42
N LEU A 92 35.00 20.26 22.03
CA LEU A 92 34.23 19.01 21.91
C LEU A 92 32.84 19.14 22.56
N GLU A 93 32.74 19.82 23.70
CA GLU A 93 31.46 20.06 24.38
C GLU A 93 30.56 21.01 23.57
N TYR A 94 31.15 22.03 22.93
CA TYR A 94 30.45 22.89 21.99
C TYR A 94 29.97 22.12 20.75
N GLN A 95 30.82 21.28 20.16
CA GLN A 95 30.45 20.45 19.01
C GLN A 95 29.33 19.46 19.35
N LEU A 96 29.38 18.81 20.52
CA LEU A 96 28.32 17.91 20.97
C LEU A 96 26.99 18.65 21.17
N LYS A 97 27.03 19.86 21.74
CA LYS A 97 25.85 20.70 21.89
C LYS A 97 25.29 21.13 20.53
N HIS A 98 26.14 21.56 19.61
CA HIS A 98 25.75 21.92 18.25
C HIS A 98 25.08 20.76 17.51
N LEU A 99 25.70 19.58 17.53
CA LEU A 99 25.14 18.36 16.91
C LEU A 99 23.81 17.94 17.56
N SER A 100 23.67 18.09 18.87
CA SER A 100 22.40 17.83 19.57
C SER A 100 21.31 18.81 19.14
N GLU A 101 21.64 20.09 18.96
CA GLU A 101 20.70 21.09 18.45
C GLU A 101 20.31 20.81 17.00
N GLU A 102 21.25 20.44 16.14
CA GLU A 102 20.96 20.03 14.76
C GLU A 102 20.10 18.79 14.71
N LEU A 103 20.41 17.75 15.50
CA LEU A 103 19.59 16.54 15.59
C LEU A 103 18.15 16.86 15.99
N ASN A 104 17.97 17.73 16.99
CA ASN A 104 16.63 18.18 17.40
C ASN A 104 15.91 18.96 16.31
N ARG A 105 16.60 19.80 15.53
CA ARG A 105 16.01 20.49 14.38
C ARG A 105 15.57 19.48 13.31
N THR A 106 16.43 18.50 13.00
CA THR A 106 16.13 17.44 12.02
C THR A 106 14.94 16.60 12.47
N ILE A 107 14.84 16.24 13.75
CA ILE A 107 13.69 15.50 14.30
C ILE A 107 12.41 16.30 14.09
N LYS A 108 12.38 17.60 14.42
CA LYS A 108 11.19 18.43 14.20
C LYS A 108 10.76 18.50 12.74
N VAL A 109 11.72 18.64 11.82
CA VAL A 109 11.44 18.65 10.37
C VAL A 109 10.89 17.28 9.94
N LYS A 110 11.50 16.19 10.40
CA LYS A 110 11.01 14.84 10.15
C LYS A 110 9.56 14.68 10.62
N ASP A 111 9.24 15.08 11.86
CA ASP A 111 7.89 14.98 12.42
C ASP A 111 6.88 15.79 11.59
N THR A 112 7.25 16.99 11.11
CA THR A 112 6.37 17.77 10.23
C THR A 112 6.12 17.10 8.89
N ILE A 113 7.13 16.45 8.30
CA ILE A 113 6.97 15.69 7.05
C ILE A 113 6.10 14.45 7.28
N GLU A 114 6.33 13.71 8.36
CA GLU A 114 5.52 12.53 8.70
C GLU A 114 4.03 12.90 8.88
N ASN A 115 3.73 14.02 9.55
CA ASN A 115 2.37 14.52 9.68
C ASN A 115 1.76 14.86 8.32
N HIS A 116 2.49 15.58 7.46
CA HIS A 116 2.01 15.93 6.13
C HIS A 116 1.79 14.70 5.25
N CYS A 117 2.69 13.71 5.31
CA CYS A 117 2.51 12.43 4.64
C CYS A 117 1.26 11.69 5.13
N HIS A 118 0.97 11.74 6.44
CA HIS A 118 -0.24 11.15 7.00
C HIS A 118 -1.51 11.83 6.46
N GLU A 119 -1.54 13.16 6.43
CA GLU A 119 -2.66 13.93 5.86
C GLU A 119 -2.88 13.61 4.37
N LEU A 120 -1.81 13.56 3.57
CA LEU A 120 -1.90 13.19 2.16
C LEU A 120 -2.44 11.76 1.97
N ASN A 121 -2.01 10.80 2.80
CA ASN A 121 -2.54 9.45 2.75
C ASN A 121 -4.03 9.39 3.07
N GLN A 122 -4.50 10.17 4.05
CA GLN A 122 -5.93 10.28 4.34
C GLN A 122 -6.70 10.84 3.14
N GLN A 123 -6.19 11.90 2.51
CA GLN A 123 -6.82 12.48 1.31
C GLN A 123 -6.89 11.48 0.15
N ILE A 124 -5.83 10.70 -0.08
CA ILE A 124 -5.82 9.65 -1.10
C ILE A 124 -6.93 8.63 -0.85
N VAL A 125 -7.13 8.20 0.40
CA VAL A 125 -8.20 7.26 0.76
C VAL A 125 -9.58 7.86 0.48
N VAL A 126 -9.81 9.13 0.84
CA VAL A 126 -11.07 9.81 0.53
C VAL A 126 -11.31 9.85 -0.98
N PHE A 127 -10.34 10.31 -1.76
CA PHE A 127 -10.48 10.36 -3.22
C PHE A 127 -10.66 8.99 -3.87
N GLN A 128 -10.07 7.93 -3.31
CA GLN A 128 -10.28 6.56 -3.77
C GLN A 128 -11.72 6.09 -3.52
N ASN A 129 -12.30 6.42 -2.36
CA ASN A 129 -13.69 6.10 -2.06
C ASN A 129 -14.63 6.89 -2.98
N ASP A 130 -14.44 8.20 -3.12
CA ASP A 130 -15.26 9.03 -4.02
C ASP A 130 -15.19 8.52 -5.47
N LYS A 131 -14.02 8.10 -5.93
CA LYS A 131 -13.85 7.48 -7.24
C LYS A 131 -14.69 6.20 -7.37
N LEU A 132 -14.69 5.34 -6.36
CA LEU A 132 -15.48 4.10 -6.38
C LEU A 132 -16.97 4.39 -6.41
N ASP A 133 -17.43 5.36 -5.61
CA ASP A 133 -18.82 5.80 -5.57
C ASP A 133 -19.27 6.35 -6.94
N LEU A 134 -18.45 7.21 -7.55
CA LEU A 134 -18.71 7.74 -8.89
C LEU A 134 -18.70 6.64 -9.97
N MET A 135 -17.79 5.67 -9.88
CA MET A 135 -17.77 4.53 -10.80
C MET A 135 -19.04 3.68 -10.67
N GLN A 136 -19.54 3.49 -9.45
CA GLN A 136 -20.80 2.80 -9.21
C GLN A 136 -21.98 3.58 -9.80
N GLU A 137 -22.03 4.90 -9.58
CA GLU A 137 -23.08 5.76 -10.15
C GLU A 137 -23.09 5.70 -11.68
N ILE A 138 -21.92 5.79 -12.31
CA ILE A 138 -21.78 5.66 -13.77
C ILE A 138 -22.31 4.30 -14.24
N SER A 139 -22.01 3.21 -13.53
CA SER A 139 -22.53 1.88 -13.86
C SER A 139 -24.06 1.85 -13.82
N CYS A 140 -24.66 2.35 -12.74
CA CYS A 140 -26.11 2.39 -12.57
C CYS A 140 -26.79 3.27 -13.64
N LEU A 141 -26.19 4.41 -13.98
CA LEU A 141 -26.71 5.28 -15.03
C LEU A 141 -26.63 4.62 -16.41
N ASN A 142 -25.54 3.92 -16.72
CA ASN A 142 -25.40 3.17 -17.97
C ASN A 142 -26.43 2.03 -18.08
N GLU A 143 -26.66 1.29 -17.01
CA GLU A 143 -27.73 0.27 -16.97
C GLU A 143 -29.10 0.89 -17.24
N ARG A 144 -29.36 2.07 -16.67
CA ARG A 144 -30.62 2.78 -16.88
C ARG A 144 -30.78 3.27 -18.33
N ILE A 145 -29.69 3.75 -18.95
CA ILE A 145 -29.68 4.13 -20.37
C ILE A 145 -29.99 2.91 -21.25
N GLN A 146 -29.34 1.77 -21.01
CA GLN A 146 -29.60 0.53 -21.75
C GLN A 146 -31.05 0.07 -21.62
N GLN A 147 -31.66 0.22 -20.43
CA GLN A 147 -33.08 -0.09 -20.24
C GLN A 147 -33.97 0.81 -21.12
N TYR A 148 -33.69 2.11 -21.20
CA TYR A 148 -34.44 3.02 -22.06
C TYR A 148 -34.27 2.68 -23.54
N GLU A 149 -33.05 2.42 -24.00
CA GLU A 149 -32.79 2.03 -25.40
C GLU A 149 -33.57 0.77 -25.78
N ASN A 150 -33.60 -0.22 -24.89
CA ASN A 150 -34.36 -1.46 -25.10
C ASN A 150 -35.87 -1.20 -25.21
N VAL A 151 -36.44 -0.37 -24.32
CA VAL A 151 -37.87 0.00 -24.39
C VAL A 151 -38.18 0.73 -25.69
N THR A 152 -37.36 1.72 -26.08
CA THR A 152 -37.58 2.46 -27.33
C THR A 152 -37.49 1.58 -28.57
N ASN A 153 -36.60 0.57 -28.56
CA ASN A 153 -36.48 -0.37 -29.66
C ASN A 153 -37.70 -1.30 -29.76
N VAL A 154 -38.22 -1.77 -28.62
CA VAL A 154 -39.44 -2.59 -28.58
C VAL A 154 -40.67 -1.79 -29.04
N GLU A 155 -40.83 -0.54 -28.60
CA GLU A 155 -41.91 0.33 -29.04
C GLU A 155 -41.82 0.63 -30.54
N SER A 156 -40.62 0.90 -31.04
CA SER A 156 -40.36 1.12 -32.47
C SER A 156 -40.69 -0.13 -33.30
N ALA A 157 -40.27 -1.31 -32.84
CA ALA A 157 -40.59 -2.58 -33.50
C ALA A 157 -42.11 -2.86 -33.50
N SER A 158 -42.79 -2.56 -32.40
CA SER A 158 -44.25 -2.69 -32.27
C SER A 158 -44.98 -1.75 -33.25
N TYR A 159 -44.55 -0.49 -33.33
CA TYR A 159 -45.11 0.49 -34.25
C TYR A 159 -44.91 0.09 -35.72
N ILE A 160 -43.72 -0.38 -36.08
CA ILE A 160 -43.42 -0.89 -37.42
C ILE A 160 -44.31 -2.09 -37.76
N CYS A 161 -44.46 -3.04 -36.83
CA CYS A 161 -45.32 -4.21 -37.01
C CYS A 161 -46.78 -3.81 -37.26
N TYR A 162 -47.31 -2.91 -36.43
CA TYR A 162 -48.67 -2.39 -36.57
C TYR A 162 -48.88 -1.66 -37.90
N SER A 163 -47.93 -0.79 -38.29
CA SER A 163 -47.95 -0.07 -39.55
C SER A 163 -47.96 -1.03 -40.76
N ASN A 164 -47.12 -2.07 -40.73
CA ASN A 164 -47.08 -3.07 -41.80
C ASN A 164 -48.40 -3.85 -41.90
N LEU A 165 -48.99 -4.24 -40.77
CA LEU A 165 -50.27 -4.94 -40.76
C LEU A 165 -51.41 -4.04 -41.29
N GLN A 166 -51.41 -2.76 -40.93
CA GLN A 166 -52.33 -1.76 -41.47
C GLN A 166 -52.18 -1.62 -42.99
N GLN A 167 -50.95 -1.52 -43.50
CA GLN A 167 -50.68 -1.44 -44.93
C GLN A 167 -51.16 -2.69 -45.68
N GLN A 168 -50.91 -3.88 -45.14
CA GLN A 168 -51.37 -5.14 -45.74
C GLN A 168 -52.90 -5.20 -45.82
N ARG A 169 -53.60 -4.75 -44.76
CA ARG A 169 -55.06 -4.68 -44.76
C ARG A 169 -55.59 -3.69 -45.80
N ILE A 170 -54.97 -2.52 -45.93
CA ILE A 170 -55.34 -1.53 -46.96
C ILE A 170 -55.15 -2.11 -48.36
N GLN A 171 -54.04 -2.79 -48.63
CA GLN A 171 -53.79 -3.43 -49.93
C GLN A 171 -54.85 -4.49 -50.24
N SER A 172 -55.18 -5.37 -49.29
CA SER A 172 -56.23 -6.38 -49.47
C SER A 172 -57.60 -5.76 -49.77
N GLN A 173 -57.95 -4.65 -49.09
CA GLN A 173 -59.19 -3.93 -49.37
C GLN A 173 -59.18 -3.24 -50.74
N GLN A 174 -58.03 -2.71 -51.18
CA GLN A 174 -57.89 -2.12 -52.52
C GLN A 174 -58.02 -3.17 -53.62
N GLU A 175 -57.46 -4.37 -53.43
CA GLU A 175 -57.62 -5.50 -54.35
C GLU A 175 -59.10 -5.92 -54.44
N GLU A 176 -59.79 -6.05 -53.30
CA GLU A 176 -61.22 -6.38 -53.29
C GLU A 176 -62.06 -5.31 -54.01
N ILE A 177 -61.78 -4.02 -53.80
CA ILE A 177 -62.45 -2.94 -54.51
C ILE A 177 -62.20 -3.04 -56.01
N PHE A 178 -60.96 -3.28 -56.43
CA PHE A 178 -60.61 -3.41 -57.84
C PHE A 178 -61.34 -4.59 -58.52
N GLU A 179 -61.39 -5.75 -57.87
CA GLU A 179 -62.16 -6.90 -58.36
C GLU A 179 -63.67 -6.60 -58.43
N LEU A 180 -64.21 -5.90 -57.43
CA LEU A 180 -65.61 -5.46 -57.46
C LEU A 180 -65.88 -4.45 -58.57
N GLU A 181 -64.95 -3.56 -58.88
CA GLU A 181 -65.07 -2.61 -59.99
C GLU A 181 -65.11 -3.33 -61.35
N ILE A 182 -64.28 -4.37 -61.53
CA ILE A 182 -64.32 -5.22 -62.73
C ILE A 182 -65.68 -5.91 -62.85
N THR A 183 -66.13 -6.59 -61.79
CA THR A 183 -67.43 -7.31 -61.83
C THR A 183 -68.61 -6.37 -62.03
N LEU A 184 -68.56 -5.14 -61.47
CA LEU A 184 -69.56 -4.10 -61.71
C LEU A 184 -69.55 -3.65 -63.19
N GLN A 185 -68.37 -3.47 -63.78
CA GLN A 185 -68.23 -3.10 -65.19
C GLN A 185 -68.79 -4.19 -66.11
N ASP A 186 -68.51 -5.46 -65.81
CA ASP A 186 -69.07 -6.60 -66.55
C ASP A 186 -70.60 -6.66 -66.45
N CYS A 187 -71.16 -6.49 -65.25
CA CYS A 187 -72.62 -6.43 -65.04
C CYS A 187 -73.27 -5.27 -65.82
N ARG A 188 -72.63 -4.09 -65.85
CA ARG A 188 -73.13 -2.93 -66.62
C ARG A 188 -73.16 -3.22 -68.12
N ALA A 189 -72.10 -3.82 -68.66
CA ALA A 189 -72.05 -4.21 -70.07
C ALA A 189 -73.18 -5.21 -70.41
N GLN A 190 -73.43 -6.19 -69.55
CA GLN A 190 -74.53 -7.14 -69.74
C GLN A 190 -75.92 -6.47 -69.71
N LEU A 191 -76.14 -5.50 -68.80
CA LEU A 191 -77.40 -4.74 -68.76
C LEU A 191 -77.63 -3.92 -70.03
N ASP A 192 -76.58 -3.32 -70.59
CA ASP A 192 -76.70 -2.55 -71.84
C ASP A 192 -77.04 -3.46 -73.02
N ILE A 193 -76.42 -4.64 -73.13
CA ILE A 193 -76.78 -5.66 -74.13
C ILE A 193 -78.25 -6.05 -74.02
N LEU A 194 -78.69 -6.45 -72.82
CA LEU A 194 -80.09 -6.85 -72.58
C LEU A 194 -81.08 -5.70 -72.85
N ARG A 195 -80.71 -4.45 -72.53
CA ARG A 195 -81.52 -3.27 -72.82
C ARG A 195 -81.70 -3.09 -74.32
N ASP A 196 -80.63 -3.26 -75.10
CA ASP A 196 -80.69 -3.11 -76.54
C ASP A 196 -81.48 -4.26 -77.20
N GLU A 197 -81.31 -5.49 -76.75
CA GLU A 197 -82.15 -6.64 -77.16
C GLU A 197 -83.64 -6.38 -76.87
N ASN A 198 -83.98 -5.88 -75.68
CA ASN A 198 -85.37 -5.53 -75.34
C ASN A 198 -85.93 -4.44 -76.26
N LYS A 199 -85.14 -3.42 -76.62
CA LYS A 199 -85.58 -2.39 -77.60
C LYS A 199 -85.83 -3.00 -78.98
N GLU A 200 -84.98 -3.92 -79.42
CA GLU A 200 -85.18 -4.61 -80.70
C GLU A 200 -86.42 -5.51 -80.69
N LEU A 201 -86.67 -6.22 -79.59
CA LEU A 201 -87.87 -7.03 -79.42
C LEU A 201 -89.13 -6.16 -79.40
N LEU A 202 -89.10 -5.01 -78.72
CA LEU A 202 -90.23 -4.08 -78.68
C LEU A 202 -90.60 -3.58 -80.09
N LYS A 203 -89.61 -3.23 -80.91
CA LYS A 203 -89.82 -2.85 -82.33
C LYS A 203 -90.43 -3.96 -83.18
N LYS A 204 -90.28 -5.23 -82.79
CA LYS A 204 -90.88 -6.38 -83.49
C LYS A 204 -92.31 -6.68 -83.02
N VAL A 205 -92.72 -6.14 -81.87
CA VAL A 205 -94.03 -6.36 -81.26
C VAL A 205 -95.02 -5.23 -81.59
N ASP A 206 -94.54 -4.02 -81.89
CA ASP A 206 -95.36 -2.93 -82.44
C ASP A 206 -95.53 -3.10 -83.97
N PRO A 207 -96.73 -3.44 -84.49
CA PRO A 207 -97.00 -3.59 -85.93
C PRO A 207 -97.05 -2.27 -86.71
#